data_AF-A0A832CDN6-F1
#
_entry.id   AF-A0A832CDN6-F1
#
_cell.length_a   1.000
_cell.length_b   1.000
_cell.length_c   1.000
_cell.angle_alpha   90.00
_cell.angle_beta   90.00
_cell.angle_gamma   90.00
#
_symmetry.space_group_name_H-M   'P 1'
#
loop_
_entity.id
_entity.type
_entity.pdbx_description
1 polymer ?
#
loop_
_entity_poly.entity_id
_entity_poly.type
_entity_poly.pdbx_seq_one_letter_code
_entity_poly.pdbx_strand_id
1 'polypeptide(L)' 'MSVKIRLSLDYILSMIGGTGLNYVTAKRVSMLLGVSTKSAGRILARLEDEGFIERYSNRAYRVKRSKLYLNDGI' A
#
# COMPACT_ATOMS: atom_id res chain seq x y z
N MET A 1 9.92 8.00 -16.44
CA MET A 1 8.56 7.53 -16.13
C MET A 1 8.49 7.15 -14.63
N SER A 2 8.59 8.12 -13.71
CA SER A 2 8.91 7.80 -12.29
C SER A 2 8.09 8.61 -11.27
N VAL A 3 7.89 9.90 -11.51
CA VAL A 3 7.27 10.81 -10.52
C VAL A 3 5.78 10.52 -10.30
N LYS A 4 4.99 10.32 -11.38
CA LYS A 4 3.54 10.04 -11.28
C LYS A 4 3.20 8.75 -10.51
N ILE A 5 4.03 7.71 -10.67
CA ILE A 5 3.80 6.41 -10.02
C ILE A 5 4.11 6.50 -8.53
N ARG A 6 5.20 7.19 -8.14
CA ARG A 6 5.56 7.43 -6.74
C ARG A 6 4.52 8.27 -6.01
N LEU A 7 4.06 9.38 -6.61
CA LEU A 7 2.99 10.21 -6.06
C LEU A 7 1.71 9.40 -5.81
N SER A 8 1.44 8.41 -6.65
CA SER A 8 0.28 7.52 -6.50
C SER A 8 0.49 6.52 -5.36
N LEU A 9 1.71 6.01 -5.16
CA LEU A 9 2.02 5.06 -4.07
C LEU A 9 2.00 5.73 -2.70
N ASP A 10 2.52 6.95 -2.59
CA ASP A 10 2.47 7.73 -1.34
C ASP A 10 1.02 8.02 -0.92
N TYR A 11 0.18 8.46 -1.86
CA TYR A 11 -1.24 8.66 -1.61
C TYR A 11 -1.95 7.39 -1.14
N ILE A 12 -1.61 6.23 -1.72
CA ILE A 12 -2.14 4.93 -1.32
C ILE A 12 -1.66 4.56 0.10
N LEU A 13 -0.40 4.86 0.43
CA LEU A 13 0.14 4.64 1.77
C LEU A 13 -0.48 5.56 2.82
N SER A 14 -0.71 6.83 2.52
CA SER A 14 -1.44 7.75 3.41
C SER A 14 -2.88 7.31 3.61
N MET A 15 -3.56 6.84 2.55
CA MET A 15 -4.91 6.25 2.68
C MET A 15 -4.90 5.01 3.57
N ILE A 16 -3.97 4.08 3.35
CA ILE A 16 -3.86 2.85 4.16
C ILE A 16 -3.49 3.19 5.61
N GLY A 17 -2.51 4.06 5.81
CA GLY A 17 -2.05 4.53 7.13
C GLY A 17 -3.14 5.27 7.90
N GLY A 18 -3.92 6.10 7.21
CA GLY A 18 -5.06 6.83 7.78
C GLY A 18 -6.20 5.94 8.27
N THR A 19 -6.29 4.68 7.80
CA THR A 19 -7.26 3.71 8.35
C THR A 19 -6.87 3.15 9.72
N GLY A 20 -5.64 3.39 10.19
CA GLY A 20 -5.11 2.83 11.44
C GLY A 20 -4.87 1.31 11.41
N LEU A 21 -5.09 0.67 10.27
CA LEU A 21 -5.00 -0.78 10.11
C LEU A 21 -3.54 -1.24 9.99
N ASN A 22 -3.18 -2.26 10.76
CA ASN A 22 -1.88 -2.91 10.67
C ASN A 22 -1.80 -3.90 9.49
N TYR A 23 -2.95 -4.22 8.88
CA TYR A 23 -3.06 -5.21 7.82
C TYR A 23 -3.98 -4.72 6.70
N VAL A 24 -3.62 -5.07 5.47
CA VAL A 24 -4.35 -4.69 4.26
C VAL A 24 -4.51 -5.90 3.33
N THR A 25 -5.65 -5.97 2.64
CA THR A 25 -5.95 -7.02 1.66
C THR A 25 -6.23 -6.41 0.30
N ALA A 26 -6.03 -7.17 -0.78
CA ALA A 26 -6.35 -6.70 -2.14
C ALA A 26 -7.81 -6.27 -2.29
N LYS A 27 -8.74 -6.94 -1.60
CA LYS A 27 -10.16 -6.55 -1.59
C LYS A 27 -10.37 -5.19 -0.92
N ARG A 28 -9.69 -4.91 0.20
CA ARG A 28 -9.78 -3.62 0.89
C ARG A 28 -9.22 -2.48 0.03
N VAL A 29 -8.05 -2.70 -0.57
CA VAL A 29 -7.42 -1.71 -1.48
C VAL A 29 -8.28 -1.46 -2.70
N SER A 30 -8.87 -2.51 -3.27
CA SER A 30 -9.83 -2.40 -4.37
C SER A 30 -11.00 -1.48 -4.02
N MET A 31 -11.60 -1.66 -2.83
CA MET A 31 -12.69 -0.79 -2.37
C MET A 31 -12.24 0.65 -2.11
N LEU A 32 -11.08 0.84 -1.48
CA LEU A 32 -10.57 2.18 -1.15
C LEU A 32 -10.19 3.00 -2.38
N LEU A 33 -9.62 2.35 -3.39
CA LEU A 33 -9.12 3.02 -4.59
C LEU A 33 -10.11 2.98 -5.77
N GLY A 34 -11.25 2.28 -5.62
CA GLY A 34 -12.21 2.10 -6.72
C GLY A 34 -11.64 1.31 -7.91
N VAL A 35 -10.66 0.43 -7.67
CA VAL A 35 -9.99 -0.36 -8.72
C VAL A 35 -10.33 -1.83 -8.63
N SER A 36 -10.11 -2.58 -9.71
CA SER A 36 -10.28 -4.03 -9.69
C SER A 36 -9.37 -4.71 -8.65
N THR A 37 -9.80 -5.85 -8.10
CA THR A 37 -8.97 -6.67 -7.19
C THR A 37 -7.64 -7.09 -7.82
N LYS A 38 -7.61 -7.29 -9.15
CA LYS A 38 -6.38 -7.60 -9.89
C LYS A 38 -5.40 -6.42 -9.89
N SER A 39 -5.89 -5.20 -10.13
CA SER A 39 -5.08 -3.98 -10.05
C SER A 39 -4.59 -3.72 -8.64
N ALA A 40 -5.47 -3.89 -7.63
CA ALA A 40 -5.10 -3.80 -6.23
C ALA A 40 -4.01 -4.81 -5.83
N GLY A 41 -4.08 -6.04 -6.35
CA GLY A 41 -3.02 -7.04 -6.15
C GLY A 41 -1.67 -6.62 -6.74
N ARG A 42 -1.65 -6.00 -7.93
CA ARG A 42 -0.42 -5.46 -8.53
C ARG A 42 0.17 -4.30 -7.72
N ILE A 43 -0.69 -3.43 -7.19
CA ILE A 43 -0.28 -2.32 -6.32
C ILE A 43 0.36 -2.87 -5.04
N LEU A 44 -0.28 -3.85 -4.39
CA LEU A 44 0.26 -4.47 -3.18
C LEU A 44 1.59 -5.18 -3.44
N ALA A 45 1.72 -5.91 -4.54
CA ALA A 45 2.99 -6.54 -4.92
C ALA A 45 4.12 -5.49 -5.05
N ARG A 46 3.83 -4.34 -5.67
CA ARG A 46 4.80 -3.26 -5.80
C ARG A 46 5.15 -2.61 -4.46
N LEU A 47 4.17 -2.45 -3.56
CA LEU A 47 4.41 -1.96 -2.20
C LEU A 47 5.24 -2.94 -1.36
N GLU A 48 5.08 -4.24 -1.61
CA GLU A 48 5.88 -5.30 -1.00
C GLU A 48 7.33 -5.23 -1.50
N ASP A 49 7.53 -5.10 -2.82
CA ASP A 49 8.86 -4.95 -3.44
C ASP A 49 9.62 -3.72 -2.91
N GLU A 50 8.92 -2.61 -2.65
CA GLU A 50 9.53 -1.39 -2.08
C GLU A 50 9.70 -1.45 -0.55
N GLY A 51 9.20 -2.50 0.10
CA GLY A 51 9.36 -2.78 1.52
C GLY A 51 8.41 -2.00 2.44
N PHE A 52 7.35 -1.40 1.91
CA PHE A 52 6.33 -0.70 2.69
C PHE A 52 5.35 -1.66 3.38
N ILE A 53 5.15 -2.83 2.79
CA ILE A 53 4.32 -3.90 3.35
C ILE A 53 5.06 -5.23 3.26
N GLU A 54 4.62 -6.22 4.01
CA GLU A 54 5.09 -7.61 3.88
C GLU A 54 3.92 -8.57 3.84
N ARG A 55 4.05 -9.68 3.10
CA ARG A 55 3.06 -10.74 3.16
C ARG A 55 2.94 -11.30 4.58
N TYR A 56 1.73 -11.27 5.11
CA TYR A 56 1.38 -11.86 6.41
C TYR A 56 0.65 -13.19 6.25
N SER A 57 -0.24 -13.27 5.25
CA SER A 57 -0.94 -14.51 4.88
C SER A 57 -1.21 -14.54 3.38
N ASN A 58 -1.79 -15.63 2.88
CA ASN A 58 -2.16 -15.76 1.46
C ASN A 58 -3.04 -14.63 0.92
N ARG A 59 -3.73 -13.88 1.78
CA ARG A 59 -4.68 -12.83 1.38
C ARG A 59 -4.43 -11.47 2.04
N ALA A 60 -3.50 -11.39 3.00
CA ALA A 60 -3.25 -10.19 3.80
C ALA A 60 -1.77 -9.84 3.85
N TYR A 61 -1.52 -8.53 3.83
CA TYR A 61 -0.22 -7.93 3.95
C TYR A 61 -0.18 -7.08 5.22
N ARG A 62 0.91 -7.16 5.98
CA ARG A 62 1.17 -6.32 7.14
C ARG A 62 1.84 -5.03 6.68
N VAL A 63 1.38 -3.90 7.20
CA VAL A 63 1.92 -2.58 6.88
C VAL A 63 3.14 -2.30 7.78
N LYS A 64 4.29 -2.00 7.16
CA LYS A 64 5.53 -1.65 7.88
C LYS A 64 5.53 -0.15 8.18
N ARG A 65 5.01 0.21 9.36
CA ARG A 65 4.94 1.61 9.83
C ARG A 65 6.29 2.34 9.78
N SER A 66 7.40 1.65 9.99
CA SER A 66 8.75 2.22 9.95
C SER A 66 9.12 2.87 8.61
N LYS A 67 8.59 2.39 7.49
CA LYS A 67 8.79 3.00 6.16
C LYS A 67 7.74 4.05 5.78
N LEU A 68 6.58 4.06 6.46
CA LEU A 68 5.52 5.05 6.21
C LEU A 68 5.95 6.45 6.66
N TYR A 69 6.52 6.56 7.88
CA TYR A 69 6.94 7.84 8.46
C TYR A 69 8.24 8.40 7.87
N LEU A 70 8.95 7.63 7.04
CA LEU A 70 10.15 8.09 6.33
C LEU A 70 9.80 8.98 5.13
N ASN A 71 8.55 8.96 4.63
CA ASN A 71 8.08 9.80 3.53
C ASN A 71 7.42 11.11 3.98
N ASP A 72 7.07 11.25 5.26
CA ASP A 72 6.61 12.52 5.86
C ASP A 72 7.79 13.40 6.36
N GLY A 73 9.03 12.94 6.20
CA GLY A 73 10.24 13.64 6.61
C GLY A 73 11.07 14.12 5.44
N ILE A 74 11.04 15.45 5.22
CA ILE A 74 11.75 16.30 4.25
C ILE A 74 10.97 16.59 2.96
#